data_AF-A0A7X3QZ89-F1
#
_entry.id   AF-A0A7X3QZ89-F1
#
_cell.length_a   1.000
_cell.length_b   1.000
_cell.length_c   1.000
_cell.angle_alpha   90.00
_cell.angle_beta   90.00
_cell.angle_gamma   90.00
#
_symmetry.space_group_name_H-M   'P 1'
#
loop_
_entity.id
_entity.type
_entity.pdbx_description
1 polymer ?
#
loop_
_entity_poly.entity_id
_entity_poly.type
_entity_poly.pdbx_seq_one_letter_code
_entity_poly.pdbx_strand_id
1 'polypeptide(L)' 'GDREVATETLTVPHPRITERAFVLLPLAEVLDGTLPVLGRSAAALLEGLDTAGHEHTGVQLRPGD' A
#
# COMPACT_ATOMS: atom_id res chain seq x y z
N GLY A 1 -6.39 8.28 -6.25
CA GLY A 1 -6.31 8.62 -7.69
C GLY A 1 -5.79 7.43 -8.45
N ASP A 2 -5.85 7.48 -9.77
CA ASP A 2 -5.61 6.39 -10.72
C ASP A 2 -4.52 6.73 -11.75
N ARG A 3 -3.76 7.79 -11.48
CA ARG A 3 -2.74 8.30 -12.40
C ARG A 3 -1.39 7.62 -12.18
N GLU A 4 -0.76 7.30 -13.29
CA GLU A 4 0.67 6.98 -13.34
C GLU A 4 1.50 8.26 -13.51
N VAL A 5 2.62 8.32 -12.81
CA VAL A 5 3.61 9.41 -12.95
C VAL A 5 4.99 8.78 -13.07
N ALA A 6 5.72 9.15 -14.12
CA ALA A 6 7.10 8.74 -14.34
C ALA A 6 7.91 9.96 -14.81
N THR A 7 8.58 10.62 -13.88
CA THR A 7 9.55 11.69 -14.14
C THR A 7 10.92 11.30 -13.59
N GLU A 8 11.93 12.14 -13.81
CA GLU A 8 13.27 11.95 -13.25
C GLU A 8 13.27 11.89 -11.71
N THR A 9 12.32 12.57 -11.05
CA THR A 9 12.30 12.75 -9.59
C THR A 9 11.10 12.13 -8.90
N LEU A 10 10.10 11.60 -9.64
CA LEU A 10 8.88 11.05 -9.08
C LEU A 10 8.40 9.82 -9.87
N THR A 11 8.10 8.75 -9.13
CA THR A 11 7.45 7.56 -9.66
C THR A 11 6.23 7.19 -8.83
N VAL A 12 5.06 7.17 -9.45
CA VAL A 12 3.79 6.79 -8.82
C VAL A 12 3.04 5.79 -9.71
N PRO A 13 2.63 4.62 -9.16
CA PRO A 13 2.96 4.11 -7.83
C PRO A 13 4.47 3.83 -7.67
N HIS A 14 4.97 3.83 -6.43
CA HIS A 14 6.39 3.53 -6.18
C HIS A 14 6.73 2.12 -6.72
N PRO A 15 7.85 1.91 -7.45
CA PRO A 15 8.14 0.65 -8.16
C PRO A 15 8.10 -0.60 -7.28
N ARG A 16 8.47 -0.44 -6.00
CA ARG A 16 8.53 -1.52 -5.00
C ARG A 16 7.38 -1.51 -4.00
N ILE A 17 6.26 -0.84 -4.30
CA ILE A 17 5.12 -0.79 -3.38
C ILE A 17 4.58 -2.20 -3.08
N THR A 18 4.61 -3.09 -4.07
CA THR A 18 4.11 -4.47 -4.00
C THR A 18 4.98 -5.40 -3.15
N GLU A 19 6.17 -4.97 -2.74
CA GLU A 19 7.11 -5.75 -1.92
C GLU A 19 7.07 -5.35 -0.43
N ARG A 20 6.35 -4.27 -0.09
CA ARG A 20 6.43 -3.63 1.23
C ARG A 20 5.20 -3.96 2.06
N ALA A 21 5.30 -4.98 2.90
CA ALA A 21 4.23 -5.39 3.82
C ALA A 21 3.72 -4.23 4.70
N PHE A 22 4.62 -3.42 5.28
CA PHE A 22 4.23 -2.25 6.07
C PHE A 22 3.43 -1.17 5.31
N VAL A 23 3.46 -1.18 3.97
CA VAL A 23 2.61 -0.31 3.14
C VAL A 23 1.28 -0.99 2.84
N LEU A 24 1.33 -2.27 2.48
CA LEU A 24 0.15 -3.03 2.03
C LEU A 24 -0.79 -3.42 3.18
N LEU A 25 -0.27 -3.72 4.37
CA LEU A 25 -1.06 -4.07 5.57
C LEU A 25 -2.07 -2.97 5.92
N PRO A 26 -1.66 -1.72 6.24
CA PRO A 26 -2.62 -0.66 6.54
C PRO A 26 -3.49 -0.29 5.33
N LEU A 27 -2.97 -0.42 4.09
CA LEU A 27 -3.75 -0.13 2.89
C LEU A 27 -4.90 -1.13 2.69
N ALA A 28 -4.71 -2.39 3.05
CA ALA A 28 -5.75 -3.42 3.00
C ALA A 28 -6.87 -3.19 4.02
N GLU A 29 -6.61 -2.44 5.10
CA GLU A 29 -7.61 -2.11 6.13
C GLU A 29 -8.55 -0.95 5.69
N VAL A 30 -8.06 -0.05 4.85
CA VAL A 30 -8.76 1.21 4.50
C VAL A 30 -9.28 1.28 3.07
N LEU A 31 -8.80 0.40 2.19
CA LEU A 31 -9.19 0.39 0.78
C LEU A 31 -9.97 -0.88 0.44
N ASP A 32 -11.26 -0.69 0.15
CA ASP A 32 -12.06 -1.72 -0.48
C ASP A 32 -11.77 -1.78 -1.98
N GLY A 33 -11.26 -2.92 -2.46
CA GLY A 33 -11.11 -3.21 -3.88
C GLY A 33 -9.68 -3.17 -4.42
N THR A 34 -9.54 -2.84 -5.70
CA THR A 34 -8.26 -2.91 -6.43
C THR A 34 -7.53 -1.58 -6.41
N LEU A 35 -6.21 -1.65 -6.38
CA LEU A 35 -5.35 -0.48 -6.62
C LEU A 35 -5.43 -0.13 -8.11
N PRO A 36 -5.95 1.06 -8.50
CA PRO A 36 -6.36 1.32 -9.89
C PRO A 36 -5.30 1.06 -10.96
N VAL A 37 -4.04 1.37 -10.66
CA VAL A 37 -2.90 1.16 -11.57
C VAL A 37 -2.37 -0.28 -11.52
N LEU A 38 -2.40 -0.91 -10.34
CA LEU A 38 -1.81 -2.24 -10.15
C LEU A 38 -2.79 -3.37 -10.48
N GLY A 39 -4.08 -3.09 -10.62
CA GLY A 39 -5.12 -4.06 -10.96
C GLY A 39 -5.34 -5.16 -9.89
N ARG A 40 -4.69 -5.06 -8.74
CA ARG A 40 -4.77 -6.02 -7.62
C ARG A 40 -5.13 -5.30 -6.33
N SER A 41 -5.85 -5.98 -5.45
CA SER A 41 -6.10 -5.48 -4.09
C SER A 41 -4.83 -5.56 -3.25
N ALA A 42 -4.74 -4.71 -2.22
CA ALA A 42 -3.67 -4.79 -1.24
C ALA A 42 -3.65 -6.16 -0.53
N ALA A 43 -4.83 -6.70 -0.20
CA ALA A 43 -4.98 -8.04 0.37
C ALA A 43 -4.39 -9.13 -0.55
N ALA A 44 -4.69 -9.10 -1.85
CA ALA A 44 -4.13 -10.08 -2.79
C ALA A 44 -2.60 -9.95 -2.92
N LEU A 45 -2.07 -8.72 -2.87
CA LEU A 45 -0.61 -8.49 -2.92
C LEU A 45 0.10 -9.05 -1.68
N LEU A 46 -0.55 -9.04 -0.51
CA LEU A 46 0.00 -9.58 0.74
C LEU A 46 0.13 -11.10 0.75
N GLU A 47 -0.68 -11.85 -0.01
CA GLU A 47 -0.65 -13.32 -0.03
C GLU A 47 0.73 -13.91 -0.40
N GLY A 48 1.57 -13.14 -1.10
CA GLY A 48 2.92 -13.54 -1.51
C GLY A 48 4.06 -13.00 -0.64
N LEU A 49 3.77 -12.33 0.48
CA LEU A 49 4.76 -11.66 1.30
C LEU A 49 4.84 -12.24 2.71
N ASP A 50 6.05 -12.25 3.27
CA ASP A 50 6.22 -12.47 4.70
C ASP A 50 5.79 -11.21 5.47
N THR A 51 4.84 -11.38 6.37
CA THR A 51 4.33 -10.32 7.24
C THR A 51 4.86 -10.43 8.67
N ALA A 52 5.74 -11.39 8.96
CA ALA A 52 6.37 -11.52 10.26
C ALA A 52 7.08 -10.22 10.68
N GLY A 53 7.01 -9.89 11.97
CA GLY A 53 7.62 -8.68 12.53
C GLY A 53 6.83 -7.39 12.32
N HIS A 54 5.65 -7.45 11.71
CA HIS A 54 4.73 -6.31 11.63
C HIS A 54 3.65 -6.44 12.70
N GLU A 55 3.43 -5.39 13.47
CA GLU A 55 2.37 -5.32 14.46
C GLU A 55 1.55 -4.05 14.26
N HIS A 56 0.23 -4.18 14.41
CA HIS A 56 -0.65 -3.02 14.42
C HIS A 56 -0.48 -2.30 15.75
N THR A 57 -0.05 -1.03 15.71
CA THR A 57 0.30 -0.26 16.92
C THR A 57 -0.90 0.12 17.78
N GLY A 58 -2.12 0.01 17.23
CA GLY A 58 -3.34 0.51 17.86
C GLY A 58 -3.46 2.04 17.83
N VAL A 59 -2.48 2.74 17.26
CA VAL A 59 -2.50 4.19 17.10
C VAL A 59 -3.27 4.53 15.83
N GLN A 60 -4.34 5.29 15.97
CA GLN A 60 -5.10 5.81 14.85
C GLN A 60 -4.76 7.28 14.64
N LEU A 61 -4.16 7.59 13.49
CA LEU A 61 -3.85 8.96 13.09
C LEU A 61 -5.14 9.69 12.70
N ARG A 62 -5.37 10.87 13.29
CA ARG A 62 -6.47 11.76 12.90
C ARG A 62 -5.93 12.84 11.96
N PRO A 63 -6.74 13.32 11.02
CA PRO A 63 -6.35 14.48 10.22
C PRO A 63 -6.06 15.68 11.13
N GLY A 64 -4.82 16.19 11.09
CA GLY A 64 -4.39 17.36 11.87
C GLY A 64 -3.60 17.06 13.14
N ASP A 65 -3.34 15.79 13.47
CA ASP A 65 -2.30 15.39 14.44
C ASP A 65 -0.88 15.71 13.93
#